data_AF-A0A955UEV1-F1
#
_entry.id   AF-A0A955UEV1-F1
#
_cell.length_a   1.000
_cell.length_b   1.000
_cell.length_c   1.000
_cell.angle_alpha   90.00
_cell.angle_beta   90.00
_cell.angle_gamma   90.00
#
_symmetry.space_group_name_H-M   'P 1'
#
loop_
_entity.id
_entity.type
_entity.pdbx_description
1 polymer ?
#
loop_
_entity_poly.entity_id
_entity_poly.type
_entity_poly.pdbx_seq_one_letter_code
_entity_poly.pdbx_strand_id
1 'polypeptide(L)'
;MSQHTGKFFGLMALYVFIGVGGMLFSHASGFAADEGQKTPPSSRVSSESSSPPPSQPPQTDASKKLLDKKGQEELDELRKKPDEFRTLMTGVQIFLGRFGYGVGPYTGTLDQSTKQALKAYQEKSGLSQTGDLDFPTLKHLTEDDRVLNRIVPFLPPQTFQDQEWGQWVEVQGSWMLKEGNTDDVLQTSRITCMREFKRCIDSTASLINANVPQLKVHTHVYDIQEWDDVNIVSAPYDGEACAVSILRISRNPPLVTRFLSLQGKPGPCAKVQAEDRQYVLEDGPKIYQILRMQKAEAIQQILQVTQ
;
A
#
# COMPACT_ATOMS: atom_id res chain seq x y z
N MET A 1 26.38 25.24 27.67
CA MET A 1 26.63 24.47 26.43
C MET A 1 25.85 23.15 26.56
N SER A 2 24.51 23.15 26.51
CA SER A 2 23.65 23.51 25.36
C SER A 2 23.95 22.61 24.16
N GLN A 3 23.30 21.44 24.01
CA GLN A 3 21.88 21.24 23.61
C GLN A 3 21.54 21.81 22.22
N HIS A 4 22.07 21.23 21.13
CA HIS A 4 21.64 21.62 19.77
C HIS A 4 21.57 20.51 18.71
N THR A 5 22.06 19.31 18.97
CA THR A 5 22.14 18.21 17.97
C THR A 5 20.85 17.40 17.80
N GLY A 6 19.83 17.59 18.64
CA GLY A 6 18.63 16.74 18.67
C GLY A 6 17.46 17.13 17.74
N LYS A 7 17.51 18.27 17.02
CA LYS A 7 16.35 18.79 16.26
C LYS A 7 16.38 18.57 14.74
N PHE A 8 17.47 18.08 14.16
CA PHE A 8 17.61 18.00 12.70
C PHE A 8 16.84 16.84 12.04
N PHE A 9 16.51 15.77 12.77
CA PHE A 9 15.79 14.61 12.21
C PHE A 9 14.29 14.83 12.00
N GLY A 10 13.70 15.93 12.50
CA GLY A 10 12.26 16.20 12.38
C GLY A 10 11.84 16.76 11.01
N LEU A 11 12.67 17.57 10.36
CA LEU A 11 12.31 18.26 9.10
C LEU A 11 12.46 17.36 7.85
N MET A 12 13.12 16.21 7.96
CA MET A 12 13.32 15.30 6.82
C MET A 12 12.02 14.68 6.29
N ALA A 13 10.91 14.74 7.02
CA ALA A 13 9.61 14.24 6.56
C ALA A 13 9.04 14.98 5.33
N LEU A 14 9.42 16.25 5.10
CA LEU A 14 9.07 17.01 3.89
C LEU A 14 10.21 17.06 2.85
N TYR A 15 11.45 16.76 3.24
CA TYR A 15 12.65 17.02 2.42
C TYR A 15 13.20 15.83 1.61
N VAL A 16 12.47 14.72 1.52
CA VAL A 16 12.82 13.59 0.63
C VAL A 16 12.51 13.90 -0.86
N PHE A 17 11.85 15.03 -1.16
CA PHE A 17 11.63 15.53 -2.52
C PHE A 17 12.81 16.37 -3.07
N ILE A 18 13.97 15.72 -3.27
CA ILE A 18 14.99 15.97 -4.33
C ILE A 18 16.13 14.97 -4.09
N GLY A 19 16.48 14.17 -5.09
CA GLY A 19 17.44 13.07 -4.95
C GLY A 19 18.88 13.46 -5.25
N VAL A 20 19.79 13.29 -4.29
CA VAL A 20 21.24 13.19 -4.48
C VAL A 20 21.75 12.03 -3.62
N GLY A 21 22.57 11.14 -4.20
CA GLY A 21 22.79 9.79 -3.66
C GLY A 21 23.90 9.61 -2.61
N GLY A 22 24.07 8.36 -2.17
CA GLY A 22 25.15 7.89 -1.31
C GLY A 22 25.13 6.36 -1.18
N MET A 23 26.27 5.70 -1.37
CA MET A 23 26.43 4.25 -1.17
C MET A 23 26.59 3.91 0.33
N LEU A 24 26.48 2.63 0.70
CA LEU A 24 27.57 1.79 1.26
C LEU A 24 27.07 0.36 1.64
N PHE A 25 27.96 -0.62 1.41
CA PHE A 25 28.09 -2.05 1.81
C PHE A 25 27.36 -2.58 3.08
N SER A 26 27.16 -3.90 3.32
CA SER A 26 27.21 -5.17 2.52
C SER A 26 26.86 -6.40 3.42
N HIS A 27 26.68 -7.59 2.81
CA HIS A 27 26.49 -8.95 3.40
C HIS A 27 25.08 -9.25 3.99
N ALA A 28 24.36 -10.38 3.77
CA ALA A 28 24.68 -11.81 3.55
C ALA A 28 24.99 -12.57 4.88
N SER A 29 24.39 -13.71 5.27
CA SER A 29 23.33 -14.62 4.72
C SER A 29 22.50 -15.21 5.92
N GLY A 30 21.62 -16.23 5.87
CA GLY A 30 21.17 -17.22 4.87
C GLY A 30 20.22 -18.28 5.51
N PHE A 31 19.91 -19.38 4.80
CA PHE A 31 18.98 -20.51 5.17
C PHE A 31 17.48 -20.11 5.21
N ALA A 32 16.46 -20.88 4.77
CA ALA A 32 16.18 -22.33 4.70
C ALA A 32 15.72 -22.94 6.06
N ALA A 33 14.69 -23.78 6.18
CA ALA A 33 13.62 -24.22 5.25
C ALA A 33 12.43 -24.82 6.07
N ASP A 34 11.46 -25.46 5.40
CA ASP A 34 10.78 -26.73 5.74
C ASP A 34 10.70 -27.26 7.20
N GLU A 35 9.55 -27.73 7.74
CA GLU A 35 8.22 -27.97 7.14
C GLU A 35 7.13 -28.04 8.31
N GLY A 36 5.87 -27.50 8.41
CA GLY A 36 4.85 -26.71 7.61
C GLY A 36 3.37 -27.30 7.48
N GLN A 37 2.28 -26.56 7.08
CA GLN A 37 0.82 -26.71 6.57
C GLN A 37 -0.52 -27.43 7.12
N LYS A 38 -1.29 -27.15 8.23
CA LYS A 38 -2.82 -27.34 8.30
C LYS A 38 -3.70 -26.96 9.54
N THR A 39 -5.03 -26.76 9.30
CA THR A 39 -6.32 -26.90 10.08
C THR A 39 -7.44 -27.36 9.08
N PRO A 40 -8.73 -27.65 9.40
CA PRO A 40 -9.83 -26.65 9.44
C PRO A 40 -10.84 -26.95 10.61
N PRO A 41 -12.16 -27.32 10.53
CA PRO A 41 -13.19 -27.42 9.46
C PRO A 41 -14.06 -26.13 9.30
N SER A 42 -15.39 -26.19 9.02
CA SER A 42 -16.25 -25.03 8.62
C SER A 42 -17.79 -25.20 8.83
N SER A 43 -18.57 -24.10 8.95
CA SER A 43 -20.06 -24.02 8.81
C SER A 43 -20.53 -22.70 8.13
N ARG A 44 -21.77 -22.64 7.59
CA ARG A 44 -22.29 -21.56 6.70
C ARG A 44 -23.04 -20.42 7.41
N VAL A 45 -23.20 -19.26 6.75
CA VAL A 45 -24.52 -18.63 6.43
C VAL A 45 -24.41 -17.49 5.39
N SER A 46 -25.56 -17.18 4.77
CA SER A 46 -25.95 -16.25 3.68
C SER A 46 -25.16 -14.96 3.37
N SER A 47 -25.31 -14.52 2.11
CA SER A 47 -24.92 -13.21 1.55
C SER A 47 -26.03 -12.15 1.63
N GLU A 48 -25.68 -10.90 1.89
CA GLU A 48 -26.56 -9.73 1.73
C GLU A 48 -25.79 -8.53 1.14
N SER A 49 -26.48 -7.56 0.53
CA SER A 49 -25.91 -6.59 -0.43
C SER A 49 -25.58 -5.22 0.19
N SER A 50 -24.41 -4.65 -0.12
CA SER A 50 -24.10 -3.23 0.17
C SER A 50 -23.12 -2.56 -0.83
N SER A 51 -23.59 -1.41 -1.33
CA SER A 51 -22.97 -0.06 -1.43
C SER A 51 -21.44 0.15 -1.62
N PRO A 52 -21.04 1.28 -2.26
CA PRO A 52 -19.64 1.57 -2.62
C PRO A 52 -18.71 1.84 -1.41
N PRO A 53 -17.37 1.65 -1.57
CA PRO A 53 -16.45 1.46 -0.46
C PRO A 53 -15.84 2.76 0.14
N PRO A 54 -15.58 2.79 1.45
CA PRO A 54 -14.67 3.77 2.07
C PRO A 54 -13.21 3.36 1.90
N SER A 55 -12.31 4.35 1.79
CA SER A 55 -10.86 4.16 1.70
C SER A 55 -10.14 4.52 3.00
N GLN A 56 -9.01 3.83 3.25
CA GLN A 56 -8.18 3.88 4.47
C GLN A 56 -8.85 3.36 5.76
N PRO A 57 -8.08 2.78 6.71
CA PRO A 57 -8.63 2.37 8.01
C PRO A 57 -9.13 3.60 8.80
N PRO A 58 -10.15 3.44 9.66
CA PRO A 58 -10.73 4.55 10.41
C PRO A 58 -9.78 5.05 11.51
N GLN A 59 -8.83 5.91 11.12
CA GLN A 59 -8.36 6.93 12.04
C GLN A 59 -9.60 7.70 12.52
N THR A 60 -9.82 7.71 13.83
CA THR A 60 -10.91 8.49 14.42
C THR A 60 -10.81 9.94 13.93
N ASP A 61 -11.94 10.60 13.68
CA ASP A 61 -11.95 11.94 13.07
C ASP A 61 -11.04 12.93 13.83
N ALA A 62 -11.02 12.84 15.17
CA ALA A 62 -10.10 13.57 16.03
C ALA A 62 -8.60 13.33 15.73
N SER A 63 -8.20 12.10 15.37
CA SER A 63 -6.82 11.74 14.99
C SER A 63 -6.43 12.31 13.64
N LYS A 64 -7.30 12.15 12.62
CA LYS A 64 -7.10 12.74 11.28
C LYS A 64 -7.00 14.27 11.38
N LYS A 65 -7.93 14.89 12.09
CA LYS A 65 -7.98 16.34 12.35
C LYS A 65 -6.77 16.86 13.12
N LEU A 66 -6.18 16.06 14.02
CA LEU A 66 -4.94 16.41 14.72
C LEU A 66 -3.73 16.37 13.78
N LEU A 67 -3.64 15.38 12.87
CA LEU A 67 -2.59 15.33 11.85
C LEU A 67 -2.72 16.49 10.86
N ASP A 68 -3.92 16.75 10.35
CA ASP A 68 -4.17 17.83 9.39
C ASP A 68 -3.93 19.22 10.01
N LYS A 69 -4.22 19.41 11.31
CA LYS A 69 -3.83 20.62 12.08
C LYS A 69 -2.30 20.77 12.18
N LYS A 70 -1.59 19.70 12.53
CA LYS A 70 -0.12 19.72 12.62
C LYS A 70 0.53 20.01 11.26
N GLY A 71 -0.04 19.48 10.18
CA GLY A 71 0.40 19.77 8.81
C GLY A 71 0.24 21.25 8.44
N GLN A 72 -0.84 21.89 8.88
CA GLN A 72 -1.02 23.34 8.70
C GLN A 72 0.00 24.14 9.53
N GLU A 73 0.24 23.77 10.79
CA GLU A 73 1.27 24.41 11.63
C GLU A 73 2.67 24.33 11.00
N GLU A 74 3.03 23.18 10.42
CA GLU A 74 4.31 23.00 9.71
C GLU A 74 4.39 23.83 8.42
N LEU A 75 3.28 23.97 7.69
CA LEU A 75 3.19 24.82 6.50
C LEU A 75 3.25 26.32 6.84
N ASP A 76 2.66 26.73 7.96
CA ASP A 76 2.69 28.12 8.45
C ASP A 76 4.07 28.53 8.98
N GLU A 77 4.83 27.60 9.58
CA GLU A 77 6.25 27.84 9.86
C GLU A 77 7.10 27.89 8.58
N LEU A 78 6.80 27.05 7.59
CA LEU A 78 7.51 27.05 6.31
C LEU A 78 7.31 28.37 5.54
N ARG A 79 6.10 28.96 5.57
CA ARG A 79 5.80 30.28 4.99
C ARG A 79 6.69 31.42 5.51
N LYS A 80 7.27 31.28 6.71
CA LYS A 80 8.20 32.26 7.31
C LYS A 80 9.62 32.16 6.74
N LYS A 81 9.90 31.18 5.87
CA LYS A 81 11.20 30.93 5.24
C LYS A 81 11.09 31.11 3.72
N PRO A 82 11.46 32.29 3.16
CA PRO A 82 11.19 32.60 1.76
C PRO A 82 11.73 31.56 0.75
N ASP A 83 12.96 31.09 0.90
CA ASP A 83 13.59 30.18 -0.06
C ASP A 83 13.04 28.75 0.01
N GLU A 84 12.75 28.25 1.22
CA GLU A 84 12.13 26.94 1.40
C GLU A 84 10.67 26.95 0.90
N PHE A 85 9.90 28.01 1.17
CA PHE A 85 8.54 28.16 0.66
C PHE A 85 8.50 28.38 -0.85
N ARG A 86 9.47 29.12 -1.43
CA ARG A 86 9.66 29.26 -2.88
C ARG A 86 9.90 27.91 -3.54
N THR A 87 10.68 27.04 -2.90
CA THR A 87 10.95 25.68 -3.38
C THR A 87 9.67 24.83 -3.37
N LEU A 88 8.91 24.83 -2.27
CA LEU A 88 7.60 24.17 -2.19
C LEU A 88 6.62 24.69 -3.26
N MET A 89 6.50 26.01 -3.40
CA MET A 89 5.61 26.64 -4.36
C MET A 89 5.97 26.28 -5.81
N THR A 90 7.27 26.13 -6.12
CA THR A 90 7.72 25.64 -7.43
C THR A 90 7.24 24.20 -7.67
N GLY A 91 7.31 23.33 -6.67
CA GLY A 91 6.77 21.96 -6.75
C GLY A 91 5.25 21.92 -6.92
N VAL A 92 4.50 22.73 -6.17
CA VAL A 92 3.04 22.89 -6.32
C VAL A 92 2.67 23.38 -7.71
N GLN A 93 3.41 24.35 -8.25
CA GLN A 93 3.21 24.80 -9.63
C GLN A 93 3.49 23.68 -10.64
N ILE A 94 4.54 22.88 -10.45
CA ILE A 94 4.84 21.73 -11.32
C ILE A 94 3.68 20.70 -11.28
N PHE A 95 3.10 20.42 -10.11
CA PHE A 95 1.91 19.55 -10.00
C PHE A 95 0.70 20.13 -10.74
N LEU A 96 0.32 21.39 -10.48
CA LEU A 96 -0.82 22.05 -11.15
C LEU A 96 -0.66 22.09 -12.68
N GLY A 97 0.55 22.39 -13.16
CA GLY A 97 0.89 22.37 -14.58
C GLY A 97 0.83 20.96 -15.19
N ARG A 98 1.35 19.94 -14.48
CA ARG A 98 1.26 18.53 -14.87
C ARG A 98 -0.20 18.06 -14.95
N PHE A 99 -1.06 18.53 -14.06
CA PHE A 99 -2.46 18.09 -13.98
C PHE A 99 -3.39 18.87 -14.93
N GLY A 100 -2.91 19.88 -15.66
CA GLY A 100 -3.67 20.59 -16.70
C GLY A 100 -4.37 21.88 -16.26
N TYR A 101 -4.32 22.25 -14.97
CA TYR A 101 -4.81 23.55 -14.47
C TYR A 101 -3.99 24.76 -14.95
N GLY A 102 -2.89 24.47 -15.66
CA GLY A 102 -1.86 25.41 -16.05
C GLY A 102 -1.00 25.83 -14.86
N VAL A 103 0.28 26.08 -15.13
CA VAL A 103 1.02 27.26 -14.68
C VAL A 103 2.37 27.27 -15.40
N GLY A 104 2.83 28.46 -15.76
CA GLY A 104 4.07 28.69 -16.47
C GLY A 104 4.23 30.20 -16.70
N PRO A 105 5.41 30.81 -16.43
CA PRO A 105 6.63 30.19 -15.90
C PRO A 105 6.47 29.67 -14.46
N TYR A 106 7.29 28.69 -14.09
CA TYR A 106 7.39 28.16 -12.72
C TYR A 106 8.14 29.16 -11.82
N THR A 107 7.45 30.22 -11.42
CA THR A 107 8.00 31.37 -10.71
C THR A 107 8.43 31.07 -9.27
N GLY A 108 7.90 30.01 -8.65
CA GLY A 108 8.02 29.76 -7.21
C GLY A 108 7.32 30.81 -6.34
N THR A 109 6.36 31.56 -6.90
CA THR A 109 5.62 32.61 -6.20
C THR A 109 4.12 32.39 -6.31
N LEU A 110 3.37 32.68 -5.25
CA LEU A 110 1.90 32.64 -5.25
C LEU A 110 1.32 33.89 -5.96
N ASP A 111 1.60 33.97 -7.26
CA ASP A 111 1.10 35.00 -8.19
C ASP A 111 -0.36 34.75 -8.60
N GLN A 112 -0.95 35.70 -9.33
CA GLN A 112 -2.37 35.63 -9.69
C GLN A 112 -2.72 34.40 -10.55
N SER A 113 -1.82 33.98 -11.45
CA SER A 113 -1.96 32.74 -12.22
C SER A 113 -1.97 31.50 -11.32
N THR A 114 -1.04 31.44 -10.35
CA THR A 114 -0.96 30.33 -9.40
C THR A 114 -2.20 30.27 -8.50
N LYS A 115 -2.73 31.42 -8.07
CA LYS A 115 -3.99 31.51 -7.32
C LYS A 115 -5.21 31.07 -8.13
N GLN A 116 -5.22 31.31 -9.45
CA GLN A 116 -6.28 30.86 -10.35
C GLN A 116 -6.23 29.35 -10.57
N ALA A 117 -5.04 28.79 -10.84
CA ALA A 117 -4.84 27.34 -10.96
C ALA A 117 -5.20 26.60 -9.66
N LEU A 118 -4.80 27.12 -8.49
CA LEU A 118 -5.20 26.58 -7.19
C LEU A 118 -6.71 26.58 -6.98
N LYS A 119 -7.45 27.62 -7.41
CA LYS A 119 -8.92 27.64 -7.31
C LYS A 119 -9.59 26.61 -8.20
N ALA A 120 -9.16 26.50 -9.47
CA ALA A 120 -9.72 25.52 -10.41
C ALA A 120 -9.44 24.07 -9.94
N TYR A 121 -8.26 23.82 -9.38
CA TYR A 121 -7.91 22.56 -8.74
C TYR A 121 -8.75 22.30 -7.47
N GLN A 122 -8.83 23.26 -6.55
CA GLN A 122 -9.66 23.15 -5.35
C GLN A 122 -11.13 22.89 -5.69
N GLU A 123 -11.67 23.53 -6.72
CA GLU A 123 -13.02 23.29 -7.23
C GLU A 123 -13.21 21.85 -7.73
N LYS A 124 -12.33 21.37 -8.62
CA LYS A 124 -12.40 20.03 -9.20
C LYS A 124 -12.21 18.92 -8.15
N SER A 125 -11.37 19.14 -7.14
CA SER A 125 -11.13 18.20 -6.02
C SER A 125 -12.10 18.39 -4.83
N GLY A 126 -13.14 19.21 -4.95
CA GLY A 126 -14.16 19.40 -3.90
C GLY A 126 -13.67 20.09 -2.61
N LEU A 127 -12.54 20.80 -2.70
CA LEU A 127 -11.92 21.57 -1.61
C LEU A 127 -12.47 23.00 -1.54
N SER A 128 -12.10 23.73 -0.49
CA SER A 128 -12.42 25.16 -0.39
C SER A 128 -11.62 25.98 -1.41
N GLN A 129 -12.31 26.71 -2.29
CA GLN A 129 -11.72 27.50 -3.38
C GLN A 129 -11.01 28.79 -2.90
N THR A 130 -10.08 28.67 -1.97
CA THR A 130 -9.34 29.82 -1.40
C THR A 130 -8.45 30.48 -2.46
N GLY A 131 -7.78 29.69 -3.29
CA GLY A 131 -6.66 30.10 -4.14
C GLY A 131 -5.36 30.30 -3.38
N ASP A 132 -5.29 29.92 -2.10
CA ASP A 132 -4.05 29.84 -1.34
C ASP A 132 -3.73 28.36 -1.03
N LEU A 133 -2.45 28.06 -0.80
CA LEU A 133 -1.95 26.73 -0.49
C LEU A 133 -2.14 26.40 1.00
N ASP A 134 -3.27 25.82 1.37
CA ASP A 134 -3.46 25.20 2.69
C ASP A 134 -2.97 23.74 2.70
N PHE A 135 -2.84 23.15 3.91
CA PHE A 135 -2.39 21.76 4.06
C PHE A 135 -3.32 20.74 3.38
N PRO A 136 -4.66 20.83 3.47
CA PRO A 136 -5.57 19.97 2.69
C PRO A 136 -5.29 19.99 1.18
N THR A 137 -5.07 21.18 0.60
CA THR A 137 -4.75 21.35 -0.83
C THR A 137 -3.40 20.72 -1.18
N LEU A 138 -2.36 20.98 -0.37
CA LEU A 138 -1.02 20.41 -0.57
C LEU A 138 -1.02 18.87 -0.46
N LYS A 139 -1.78 18.34 0.50
CA LYS A 139 -1.96 16.91 0.73
C LYS A 139 -2.63 16.24 -0.47
N HIS A 140 -3.75 16.78 -0.94
CA HIS A 140 -4.46 16.25 -2.11
C HIS A 140 -3.59 16.29 -3.37
N LEU A 141 -2.84 17.40 -3.61
CA LEU A 141 -1.91 17.50 -4.75
C LEU A 141 -0.84 16.40 -4.71
N THR A 142 -0.35 16.07 -3.52
CA THR A 142 0.68 15.05 -3.31
C THR A 142 0.10 13.63 -3.45
N GLU A 143 -1.15 13.42 -3.02
CA GLU A 143 -1.87 12.15 -3.17
C GLU A 143 -2.21 11.90 -4.66
N ASP A 144 -2.64 12.92 -5.40
CA ASP A 144 -2.89 12.88 -6.84
C ASP A 144 -1.62 12.62 -7.66
N ASP A 145 -0.50 13.30 -7.38
CA ASP A 145 0.77 13.05 -8.08
C ASP A 145 1.26 11.60 -7.87
N ARG A 146 1.04 11.04 -6.67
CA ARG A 146 1.29 9.63 -6.39
C ARG A 146 0.39 8.70 -7.21
N VAL A 147 -0.89 9.04 -7.40
CA VAL A 147 -1.79 8.29 -8.30
C VAL A 147 -1.30 8.34 -9.75
N LEU A 148 -0.90 9.53 -10.25
CA LEU A 148 -0.34 9.66 -11.60
C LEU A 148 0.96 8.87 -11.78
N ASN A 149 1.84 8.86 -10.78
CA ASN A 149 3.13 8.14 -10.80
C ASN A 149 3.02 6.63 -10.54
N ARG A 150 1.94 6.15 -9.90
CA ARG A 150 1.76 4.76 -9.47
C ARG A 150 2.04 3.77 -10.61
N ILE A 151 3.00 2.86 -10.42
CA ILE A 151 3.27 1.82 -11.41
C ILE A 151 2.22 0.72 -11.25
N VAL A 152 1.61 0.32 -12.36
CA VAL A 152 0.70 -0.83 -12.45
C VAL A 152 1.38 -1.87 -13.36
N PRO A 153 2.25 -2.73 -12.81
CA PRO A 153 2.95 -3.74 -13.59
C PRO A 153 1.97 -4.85 -14.01
N PHE A 154 2.28 -5.53 -15.10
CA PHE A 154 1.61 -6.79 -15.43
C PHE A 154 2.00 -7.85 -14.39
N LEU A 155 1.00 -8.51 -13.80
CA LEU A 155 1.18 -9.57 -12.81
C LEU A 155 1.02 -10.94 -13.48
N PRO A 156 1.74 -11.99 -13.05
CA PRO A 156 1.73 -13.29 -13.71
C PRO A 156 0.37 -14.01 -13.58
N PRO A 157 -0.01 -14.85 -14.57
CA PRO A 157 -1.24 -15.63 -14.49
C PRO A 157 -1.20 -16.61 -13.31
N GLN A 158 -2.38 -16.93 -12.77
CA GLN A 158 -2.47 -17.95 -11.73
C GLN A 158 -2.17 -19.35 -12.30
N THR A 159 -1.33 -20.12 -11.61
CA THR A 159 -1.07 -21.53 -11.92
C THR A 159 -1.31 -22.38 -10.69
N PHE A 160 -1.98 -23.52 -10.84
CA PHE A 160 -2.24 -24.47 -9.76
C PHE A 160 -1.77 -25.85 -10.24
N GLN A 161 -0.78 -26.42 -9.58
CA GLN A 161 -0.15 -27.70 -9.92
C GLN A 161 -0.44 -28.69 -8.79
N ASP A 162 -1.39 -29.60 -9.02
CA ASP A 162 -1.93 -30.55 -8.03
C ASP A 162 -1.83 -32.01 -8.47
N GLN A 163 -1.14 -32.29 -9.58
CA GLN A 163 -1.03 -33.63 -10.16
C GLN A 163 -0.51 -34.64 -9.14
N GLU A 164 0.42 -34.21 -8.29
CA GLU A 164 1.03 -35.00 -7.22
C GLU A 164 0.51 -34.59 -5.82
N TRP A 165 -0.75 -34.16 -5.68
CA TRP A 165 -1.36 -33.68 -4.41
C TRP A 165 -1.07 -34.52 -3.15
N GLY A 166 -0.81 -35.82 -3.31
CA GLY A 166 -0.40 -36.69 -2.21
C GLY A 166 1.07 -36.53 -1.74
N GLN A 167 1.85 -35.65 -2.37
CA GLN A 167 3.30 -35.46 -2.21
C GLN A 167 3.73 -33.98 -2.38
N TRP A 168 3.28 -33.32 -3.45
CA TRP A 168 3.68 -31.96 -3.84
C TRP A 168 2.49 -31.16 -4.40
N VAL A 169 2.44 -29.86 -4.10
CA VAL A 169 1.53 -28.89 -4.72
C VAL A 169 2.27 -27.57 -4.92
N GLU A 170 2.19 -26.97 -6.10
CA GLU A 170 2.65 -25.58 -6.28
C GLU A 170 1.51 -24.69 -6.78
N VAL A 171 1.33 -23.54 -6.14
CA VAL A 171 0.41 -22.50 -6.61
C VAL A 171 1.16 -21.19 -6.81
N GLN A 172 0.93 -20.53 -7.95
CA GLN A 172 1.41 -19.18 -8.25
C GLN A 172 0.22 -18.26 -8.49
N GLY A 173 0.37 -16.98 -8.17
CA GLY A 173 -0.65 -15.95 -8.40
C GLY A 173 -0.33 -14.65 -7.68
N SER A 174 -1.35 -13.85 -7.39
CA SER A 174 -1.20 -12.56 -6.71
C SER A 174 -2.20 -12.38 -5.57
N TRP A 175 -1.75 -11.91 -4.40
CA TRP A 175 -2.62 -11.73 -3.23
C TRP A 175 -3.54 -10.52 -3.42
N MET A 176 -4.85 -10.76 -3.47
CA MET A 176 -5.91 -9.76 -3.39
C MET A 176 -6.51 -9.78 -1.98
N LEU A 177 -6.75 -8.62 -1.36
CA LEU A 177 -7.60 -8.53 -0.17
C LEU A 177 -9.07 -8.77 -0.58
N LYS A 178 -9.78 -9.67 0.10
CA LYS A 178 -11.15 -10.08 -0.25
C LYS A 178 -12.19 -8.98 -0.08
N GLU A 179 -12.01 -8.16 0.97
CA GLU A 179 -12.91 -7.09 1.39
C GLU A 179 -12.05 -5.90 1.85
N GLY A 180 -12.30 -4.70 1.31
CA GLY A 180 -11.47 -3.51 1.52
C GLY A 180 -10.59 -3.15 0.31
N ASN A 181 -9.71 -2.17 0.46
CA ASN A 181 -8.88 -1.70 -0.65
C ASN A 181 -7.63 -2.59 -0.87
N THR A 182 -7.32 -2.86 -2.14
CA THR A 182 -6.19 -3.65 -2.63
C THR A 182 -5.02 -2.78 -3.12
N ASP A 183 -5.17 -1.45 -3.13
CA ASP A 183 -4.32 -0.54 -3.91
C ASP A 183 -2.82 -0.50 -3.54
N ASP A 184 -2.50 -0.54 -2.25
CA ASP A 184 -1.22 -0.04 -1.74
C ASP A 184 -0.02 -0.99 -1.98
N VAL A 185 -0.25 -2.29 -2.18
CA VAL A 185 0.84 -3.26 -2.40
C VAL A 185 0.48 -4.26 -3.49
N LEU A 186 1.22 -4.20 -4.60
CA LEU A 186 1.17 -5.21 -5.66
C LEU A 186 2.00 -6.41 -5.19
N GLN A 187 1.36 -7.55 -4.92
CA GLN A 187 2.01 -8.76 -4.41
C GLN A 187 1.83 -9.92 -5.40
N THR A 188 2.91 -10.63 -5.71
CA THR A 188 2.86 -11.94 -6.40
C THR A 188 3.65 -12.98 -5.63
N SER A 189 3.15 -14.21 -5.62
CA SER A 189 3.59 -15.24 -4.69
C SER A 189 3.68 -16.59 -5.38
N ARG A 190 4.72 -17.35 -5.05
CA ARG A 190 4.83 -18.78 -5.33
C ARG A 190 4.77 -19.53 -4.01
N ILE A 191 3.76 -20.38 -3.88
CA ILE A 191 3.49 -21.18 -2.69
C ILE A 191 3.81 -22.63 -3.04
N THR A 192 4.93 -23.12 -2.53
CA THR A 192 5.42 -24.48 -2.79
C THR A 192 5.14 -25.35 -1.58
N CYS A 193 4.35 -26.40 -1.76
CA CYS A 193 3.89 -27.29 -0.71
C CYS A 193 4.39 -28.72 -0.91
N MET A 194 4.84 -29.35 0.17
CA MET A 194 5.48 -30.68 0.21
C MET A 194 4.84 -31.49 1.34
N ARG A 195 4.61 -32.80 1.20
CA ARG A 195 3.91 -33.62 2.21
C ARG A 195 4.83 -34.50 3.06
N GLU A 196 6.06 -34.75 2.61
CA GLU A 196 6.98 -35.69 3.26
C GLU A 196 7.45 -35.17 4.63
N PHE A 197 8.11 -34.02 4.63
CA PHE A 197 8.46 -33.30 5.84
C PHE A 197 7.26 -32.44 6.31
N LYS A 198 6.36 -32.09 5.36
CA LYS A 198 5.02 -31.46 5.40
C LYS A 198 5.03 -29.89 5.42
N ARG A 199 4.73 -29.09 4.35
CA ARG A 199 4.65 -27.57 4.31
C ARG A 199 3.91 -26.99 3.11
N CYS A 200 3.73 -25.67 3.20
CA CYS A 200 3.68 -24.69 2.11
C CYS A 200 4.65 -23.53 2.47
N ILE A 201 5.69 -23.31 1.66
CA ILE A 201 6.52 -22.09 1.72
C ILE A 201 5.87 -21.07 0.80
N ASP A 202 5.35 -19.97 1.34
CA ASP A 202 4.87 -18.81 0.58
C ASP A 202 6.05 -17.85 0.35
N SER A 203 6.58 -17.81 -0.86
CA SER A 203 7.58 -16.82 -1.29
C SER A 203 6.89 -15.68 -2.03
N THR A 204 6.71 -14.55 -1.35
CA THR A 204 6.01 -13.38 -1.89
C THR A 204 6.98 -12.25 -2.26
N ALA A 205 6.82 -11.71 -3.47
CA ALA A 205 7.45 -10.50 -3.96
C ALA A 205 6.43 -9.36 -3.99
N SER A 206 6.76 -8.22 -3.37
CA SER A 206 5.88 -7.06 -3.18
C SER A 206 6.50 -5.79 -3.76
N LEU A 207 5.84 -5.14 -4.71
CA LEU A 207 6.23 -3.82 -5.19
C LEU A 207 5.52 -2.73 -4.35
N ILE A 208 6.31 -1.94 -3.63
CA ILE A 208 5.81 -0.81 -2.83
C ILE A 208 5.90 0.49 -3.63
N ASN A 209 4.75 1.12 -3.84
CA ASN A 209 4.60 2.40 -4.54
C ASN A 209 4.96 3.61 -3.64
N ALA A 210 6.26 3.75 -3.39
CA ALA A 210 6.88 4.98 -2.88
C ALA A 210 7.47 5.81 -4.04
N ASN A 211 7.95 7.04 -3.75
CA ASN A 211 8.54 7.96 -4.75
C ASN A 211 9.68 7.32 -5.56
N VAL A 212 10.43 6.40 -4.94
CA VAL A 212 11.25 5.41 -5.63
C VAL A 212 10.59 4.05 -5.35
N PRO A 213 10.06 3.35 -6.38
CA PRO A 213 9.46 2.03 -6.19
C PRO A 213 10.47 1.03 -5.62
N GLN A 214 10.09 0.31 -4.57
CA GLN A 214 10.95 -0.68 -3.92
C GLN A 214 10.33 -2.08 -4.01
N LEU A 215 11.12 -3.04 -4.49
CA LEU A 215 10.81 -4.46 -4.37
C LEU A 215 11.17 -4.92 -2.95
N LYS A 216 10.20 -5.45 -2.21
CA LYS A 216 10.45 -6.22 -0.98
C LYS A 216 10.10 -7.69 -1.23
N VAL A 217 10.91 -8.58 -0.70
CA VAL A 217 10.64 -10.02 -0.65
C VAL A 217 10.37 -10.43 0.79
N HIS A 218 9.45 -11.37 0.98
CA HIS A 218 9.19 -12.00 2.27
C HIS A 218 8.79 -13.46 2.07
N THR A 219 9.00 -14.27 3.10
CA THR A 219 8.79 -15.72 3.05
C THR A 219 8.02 -16.17 4.30
N HIS A 220 6.94 -16.92 4.12
CA HIS A 220 6.15 -17.51 5.21
C HIS A 220 6.18 -19.04 5.19
N VAL A 221 6.03 -19.64 6.37
CA VAL A 221 6.68 -20.90 6.74
C VAL A 221 5.78 -21.65 7.76
N TYR A 222 4.85 -22.51 7.29
CA TYR A 222 3.44 -22.54 7.77
C TYR A 222 2.85 -23.78 8.54
N ASP A 223 3.46 -24.42 9.55
CA ASP A 223 3.23 -25.77 10.24
C ASP A 223 1.93 -26.67 10.10
N ILE A 224 2.07 -28.03 10.15
CA ILE A 224 1.04 -29.07 9.78
C ILE A 224 0.20 -29.48 10.97
N GLN A 225 -1.10 -29.57 10.75
CA GLN A 225 -2.00 -30.26 11.68
C GLN A 225 -3.00 -31.25 11.02
N GLU A 226 -2.98 -31.46 9.69
CA GLU A 226 -3.80 -32.45 8.91
C GLU A 226 -3.13 -32.70 7.52
N TRP A 227 -3.55 -33.62 6.64
CA TRP A 227 -3.50 -33.46 5.15
C TRP A 227 -4.46 -34.44 4.46
N ASP A 228 -5.59 -33.92 3.96
CA ASP A 228 -6.66 -34.65 3.25
C ASP A 228 -6.62 -34.49 1.71
N ASP A 229 -7.54 -35.15 1.00
CA ASP A 229 -7.57 -35.20 -0.47
C ASP A 229 -8.15 -33.94 -1.14
N VAL A 230 -8.72 -33.00 -0.36
CA VAL A 230 -9.47 -31.84 -0.86
C VAL A 230 -8.90 -30.51 -0.38
N ASN A 231 -8.36 -30.42 0.83
CA ASN A 231 -7.90 -29.17 1.43
C ASN A 231 -6.39 -29.15 1.69
N ILE A 232 -5.89 -27.94 1.89
CA ILE A 232 -4.60 -27.50 2.44
C ILE A 232 -4.94 -26.25 3.25
N VAL A 233 -4.29 -26.07 4.40
CA VAL A 233 -4.47 -24.99 5.37
C VAL A 233 -3.12 -24.78 6.09
N SER A 234 -2.99 -23.93 7.10
CA SER A 234 -1.86 -23.96 8.04
C SER A 234 -2.30 -24.07 9.50
N ALA A 235 -1.38 -24.53 10.36
CA ALA A 235 -1.39 -24.14 11.76
C ALA A 235 -1.18 -22.61 11.85
N PRO A 236 -1.48 -21.96 12.98
CA PRO A 236 -1.25 -20.52 13.12
C PRO A 236 0.24 -20.19 13.04
N TYR A 237 0.64 -19.35 12.09
CA TYR A 237 2.00 -18.85 11.92
C TYR A 237 2.13 -17.45 12.53
N ASP A 238 3.07 -17.25 13.44
CA ASP A 238 3.28 -16.01 14.20
C ASP A 238 4.63 -15.32 13.93
N GLY A 239 5.33 -15.74 12.86
CA GLY A 239 6.56 -15.08 12.39
C GLY A 239 6.34 -13.70 11.75
N GLU A 240 5.09 -13.28 11.55
CA GLU A 240 4.73 -11.90 11.19
C GLU A 240 4.61 -11.03 12.45
N ALA A 241 5.37 -9.94 12.52
CA ALA A 241 5.32 -9.04 13.66
C ALA A 241 3.91 -8.45 13.88
N CYS A 242 3.37 -8.68 15.08
CA CYS A 242 2.04 -8.24 15.51
C CYS A 242 0.85 -8.88 14.77
N ALA A 243 1.06 -10.00 14.07
CA ALA A 243 0.00 -10.72 13.39
C ALA A 243 0.13 -12.24 13.60
N VAL A 244 -0.94 -12.96 13.28
CA VAL A 244 -0.93 -14.42 13.14
C VAL A 244 -1.66 -14.77 11.84
N SER A 245 -1.03 -15.52 10.94
CA SER A 245 -1.64 -15.89 9.66
C SER A 245 -1.92 -17.39 9.52
N ILE A 246 -2.99 -17.70 8.80
CA ILE A 246 -3.43 -19.05 8.43
C ILE A 246 -3.62 -19.11 6.91
N LEU A 247 -2.73 -19.82 6.21
CA LEU A 247 -2.88 -20.16 4.79
C LEU A 247 -4.04 -21.17 4.61
N ARG A 248 -4.72 -21.17 3.46
CA ARG A 248 -5.60 -22.24 2.94
C ARG A 248 -5.47 -22.38 1.43
N ILE A 249 -5.49 -23.61 0.92
CA ILE A 249 -5.46 -23.99 -0.51
C ILE A 249 -6.49 -25.14 -0.67
N SER A 250 -7.66 -24.87 -1.23
CA SER A 250 -8.63 -25.89 -1.65
C SER A 250 -8.27 -26.41 -3.03
N ARG A 251 -8.41 -27.73 -3.24
CA ARG A 251 -8.18 -28.41 -4.52
C ARG A 251 -9.34 -28.25 -5.51
N ASN A 252 -10.57 -28.40 -5.02
CA ASN A 252 -11.76 -28.42 -5.88
C ASN A 252 -12.98 -27.78 -5.18
N PRO A 253 -13.38 -26.55 -5.57
CA PRO A 253 -12.73 -25.70 -6.57
C PRO A 253 -11.31 -25.27 -6.14
N PRO A 254 -10.37 -25.05 -7.08
CA PRO A 254 -9.08 -24.44 -6.79
C PRO A 254 -9.27 -23.06 -6.15
N LEU A 255 -8.84 -22.88 -4.91
CA LEU A 255 -9.00 -21.62 -4.18
C LEU A 255 -7.92 -21.49 -3.11
N VAL A 256 -7.12 -20.43 -3.17
CA VAL A 256 -6.10 -20.16 -2.16
C VAL A 256 -6.45 -18.89 -1.39
N THR A 257 -6.30 -18.91 -0.07
CA THR A 257 -6.60 -17.78 0.82
C THR A 257 -5.56 -17.70 1.94
N ARG A 258 -5.34 -16.50 2.49
CA ARG A 258 -4.55 -16.29 3.71
C ARG A 258 -5.38 -15.45 4.67
N PHE A 259 -5.79 -16.05 5.78
CA PHE A 259 -6.37 -15.34 6.90
C PHE A 259 -5.24 -14.70 7.70
N LEU A 260 -5.40 -13.46 8.15
CA LEU A 260 -4.42 -12.68 8.90
C LEU A 260 -5.15 -11.99 10.05
N SER A 261 -4.81 -12.35 11.29
CA SER A 261 -5.35 -11.71 12.49
C SER A 261 -4.31 -10.74 13.05
N LEU A 262 -4.58 -9.44 12.98
CA LEU A 262 -3.75 -8.41 13.61
C LEU A 262 -4.01 -8.39 15.11
N GLN A 263 -2.95 -8.38 15.92
CA GLN A 263 -3.04 -8.57 17.37
C GLN A 263 -2.28 -7.47 18.13
N GLY A 264 -3.05 -6.56 18.72
CA GLY A 264 -2.55 -5.59 19.70
C GLY A 264 -2.00 -6.31 20.93
N LYS A 265 -0.68 -6.25 21.13
CA LYS A 265 0.06 -6.86 22.25
C LYS A 265 0.99 -5.83 22.90
N PRO A 266 1.33 -5.94 24.20
CA PRO A 266 2.29 -5.05 24.85
C PRO A 266 3.63 -4.98 24.12
N GLY A 267 4.34 -3.85 24.24
CA GLY A 267 5.59 -3.61 23.50
C GLY A 267 5.33 -3.03 22.09
N PRO A 268 6.06 -3.48 21.04
CA PRO A 268 5.97 -2.89 19.69
C PRO A 268 4.56 -2.88 19.10
N CYS A 269 3.73 -3.86 19.45
CA CYS A 269 2.39 -4.05 18.92
C CYS A 269 1.30 -3.23 19.65
N ALA A 270 1.65 -2.42 20.65
CA ALA A 270 0.67 -1.80 21.56
C ALA A 270 -0.24 -0.74 20.91
N LYS A 271 0.03 -0.36 19.65
CA LYS A 271 -0.80 0.55 18.84
C LYS A 271 -1.47 -0.13 17.64
N VAL A 272 -1.28 -1.45 17.47
CA VAL A 272 -1.94 -2.23 16.43
C VAL A 272 -3.39 -2.47 16.86
N GLN A 273 -4.34 -2.00 16.05
CA GLN A 273 -5.75 -2.33 16.25
C GLN A 273 -5.97 -3.80 15.89
N ALA A 274 -6.82 -4.49 16.66
CA ALA A 274 -7.19 -5.86 16.35
C ALA A 274 -8.15 -5.87 15.15
N GLU A 275 -7.78 -6.60 14.10
CA GLU A 275 -8.48 -6.61 12.81
C GLU A 275 -8.16 -7.93 12.10
N ASP A 276 -9.19 -8.67 11.69
CA ASP A 276 -9.03 -9.88 10.89
C ASP A 276 -9.21 -9.55 9.40
N ARG A 277 -8.27 -10.04 8.57
CA ARG A 277 -8.26 -9.85 7.12
C ARG A 277 -8.20 -11.19 6.41
N GLN A 278 -8.92 -11.31 5.29
CA GLN A 278 -8.83 -12.45 4.40
C GLN A 278 -8.26 -12.02 3.05
N TYR A 279 -7.14 -12.60 2.65
CA TYR A 279 -6.59 -12.51 1.31
C TYR A 279 -7.01 -13.73 0.48
N VAL A 280 -7.09 -13.56 -0.84
CA VAL A 280 -7.29 -14.61 -1.84
C VAL A 280 -6.12 -14.55 -2.83
N LEU A 281 -5.55 -15.69 -3.22
CA LEU A 281 -4.60 -15.71 -4.32
C LEU A 281 -5.38 -15.76 -5.64
N GLU A 282 -5.23 -14.69 -6.42
CA GLU A 282 -6.01 -14.39 -7.61
C GLU A 282 -5.13 -14.34 -8.86
N ASP A 283 -5.78 -14.37 -10.02
CA ASP A 283 -5.12 -14.27 -11.32
C ASP A 283 -4.52 -12.87 -11.56
N GLY A 284 -3.21 -12.79 -11.79
CA GLY A 284 -2.50 -11.52 -11.97
C GLY A 284 -3.03 -10.64 -13.12
N PRO A 285 -3.30 -11.18 -14.32
CA PRO A 285 -3.96 -10.46 -15.41
C PRO A 285 -5.31 -9.85 -15.01
N LYS A 286 -6.16 -10.58 -14.27
CA LYS A 286 -7.42 -10.05 -13.70
C LYS A 286 -7.17 -8.84 -12.78
N ILE A 287 -6.21 -8.94 -11.85
CA ILE A 287 -5.83 -7.81 -10.96
C ILE A 287 -5.32 -6.63 -11.77
N TYR A 288 -4.42 -6.87 -12.73
CA TYR A 288 -3.81 -5.84 -13.58
C TYR A 288 -4.87 -5.01 -14.33
N GLN A 289 -5.92 -5.63 -14.86
CA GLN A 289 -7.01 -4.90 -15.52
C GLN A 289 -7.80 -4.04 -14.53
N ILE A 290 -8.13 -4.57 -13.34
CA ILE A 290 -8.85 -3.82 -12.29
C ILE A 290 -8.06 -2.56 -11.91
N LEU A 291 -6.78 -2.71 -11.56
CA LEU A 291 -5.90 -1.60 -11.16
C LEU A 291 -5.66 -0.60 -12.31
N ARG A 292 -5.63 -1.06 -13.57
CA ARG A 292 -5.57 -0.18 -14.74
C ARG A 292 -6.84 0.66 -14.93
N MET A 293 -8.02 0.07 -14.73
CA MET A 293 -9.29 0.80 -14.84
C MET A 293 -9.42 1.84 -13.73
N GLN A 294 -9.16 1.45 -12.47
CA GLN A 294 -9.16 2.38 -11.33
C GLN A 294 -8.17 3.54 -11.52
N LYS A 295 -6.94 3.27 -11.99
CA LYS A 295 -5.99 4.34 -12.30
C LYS A 295 -6.49 5.25 -13.44
N ALA A 296 -7.12 4.70 -14.47
CA ALA A 296 -7.66 5.50 -15.58
C ALA A 296 -8.83 6.39 -15.15
N GLU A 297 -9.71 5.89 -14.27
CA GLU A 297 -10.81 6.68 -13.68
C GLU A 297 -10.27 7.81 -12.79
N ALA A 298 -9.34 7.50 -11.88
CA ALA A 298 -8.72 8.52 -11.03
C ALA A 298 -7.97 9.59 -11.85
N ILE A 299 -7.33 9.23 -12.96
CA ILE A 299 -6.74 10.19 -13.90
C ILE A 299 -7.77 11.19 -14.46
N GLN A 300 -9.02 10.75 -14.74
CA GLN A 300 -10.10 11.65 -15.22
C GLN A 300 -10.65 12.58 -14.10
N GLN A 301 -10.47 12.18 -12.84
CA GLN A 301 -10.80 13.01 -11.67
C GLN A 301 -9.68 14.02 -11.38
N ILE A 302 -8.41 13.67 -11.60
CA ILE A 302 -7.26 14.56 -11.37
C ILE A 302 -7.06 15.58 -12.48
N LEU A 303 -7.13 15.16 -13.76
CA LEU A 303 -6.71 15.99 -14.88
C LEU A 303 -7.79 16.99 -15.33
N GLN A 304 -7.41 18.27 -15.45
CA GLN A 304 -8.14 19.26 -16.23
C GLN A 304 -7.65 19.23 -17.68
N VAL A 305 -8.25 18.36 -18.50
CA VAL A 305 -8.03 18.38 -19.95
C VAL A 305 -8.88 19.47 -20.58
N THR A 306 -8.27 20.49 -21.17
CA THR A 306 -8.94 21.42 -22.09
C THR A 306 -9.39 20.67 -23.36
N GLN A 307 -10.66 20.85 -23.74
CA GLN A 307 -11.23 20.41 -25.02
C GLN A 307 -10.88 21.41 -26.12
#